data_AF-A0A0A1PKX5-F1
#
_entry.id   AF-A0A0A1PKX5-F1
#
_cell.length_a   1.000
_cell.length_b   1.000
_cell.length_c   1.000
_cell.angle_alpha   90.00
_cell.angle_beta   90.00
_cell.angle_gamma   90.00
#
_symmetry.space_group_name_H-M   'P 1'
#
loop_
_entity.id
_entity.type
_entity.pdbx_description
1 polymer ?
#
loop_
_entity_poly.entity_id
_entity_poly.type
_entity_poly.pdbx_seq_one_letter_code
_entity_poly.pdbx_strand_id
1 'polypeptide(L)'
;MTTMQDSAAPLELDLVEAGPDQPRQPWGVFLTRPDKGSRVEPKLEARVTMYADRSRFFVTYPNGREEILSPSQFVALVLELKRSGRFLFDRKMR
;
A
#
# COMPACT_ATOMS: atom_id res chain seq x y z
N MET A 1 -21.90 -7.36 31.69
CA MET A 1 -21.71 -6.36 30.61
C MET A 1 -20.22 -6.30 30.35
N THR A 2 -19.73 -6.98 29.31
CA THR A 2 -18.30 -7.05 29.00
C THR A 2 -18.03 -6.12 27.83
N THR A 3 -17.35 -5.01 28.10
CA THR A 3 -16.94 -4.02 27.09
C THR A 3 -15.87 -4.66 26.22
N MET A 4 -16.19 -4.95 24.95
CA MET A 4 -15.19 -5.29 23.95
C MET A 4 -14.39 -4.02 23.63
N GLN A 5 -13.16 -3.97 24.14
CA GLN A 5 -12.17 -2.97 23.78
C GLN A 5 -11.76 -3.21 22.33
N ASP A 6 -12.35 -2.44 21.43
CA ASP A 6 -11.93 -2.32 20.04
C ASP A 6 -10.63 -1.49 20.01
N SER A 7 -9.51 -2.13 20.35
CA SER A 7 -8.19 -1.53 20.23
C SER A 7 -7.67 -1.73 18.82
N ALA A 8 -8.15 -0.89 17.89
CA ALA A 8 -7.43 -0.64 16.65
C ALA A 8 -6.15 0.15 17.01
N ALA A 9 -5.10 -0.57 17.37
CA ALA A 9 -3.77 0.01 17.54
C ALA A 9 -3.38 0.76 16.25
N PRO A 10 -2.82 1.97 16.33
CA PRO A 10 -2.26 2.66 15.18
C PRO A 10 -1.23 1.73 14.53
N LEU A 11 -1.30 1.54 13.22
CA LEU A 11 -0.26 0.84 12.47
C LEU A 11 1.00 1.71 12.50
N GLU A 12 1.84 1.50 13.52
CA GLU A 12 3.19 2.06 13.53
C GLU A 12 4.01 1.35 12.44
N LEU A 13 4.07 1.99 11.27
CA LEU A 13 4.91 1.57 10.16
C LEU A 13 6.38 1.84 10.55
N ASP A 14 7.01 0.85 11.17
CA ASP A 14 8.43 0.90 11.51
C ASP A 14 9.28 0.90 10.22
N LEU A 15 9.66 2.08 9.73
CA LEU A 15 10.33 2.26 8.44
C LEU A 15 11.65 1.49 8.44
N VAL A 16 11.74 0.46 7.59
CA VAL A 16 12.92 -0.40 7.55
C VAL A 16 14.01 0.26 6.71
N GLU A 17 15.24 0.37 7.22
CA GLU A 17 16.41 0.91 6.48
C GLU A 17 16.58 0.20 5.13
N ALA A 18 16.71 0.93 4.01
CA ALA A 18 16.84 0.32 2.68
C ALA A 18 18.00 -0.69 2.68
N GLY A 19 17.70 -1.96 2.34
CA GLY A 19 18.74 -2.96 2.12
C GLY A 19 19.67 -2.57 0.95
N PRO A 20 20.68 -3.39 0.61
CA PRO A 20 21.57 -3.08 -0.50
C PRO A 20 20.77 -2.82 -1.78
N ASP A 21 21.16 -1.78 -2.53
CA ASP A 21 20.43 -1.35 -3.73
C ASP A 21 20.41 -2.47 -4.80
N GLN A 22 19.24 -3.08 -4.96
CA GLN A 22 18.94 -4.04 -6.02
C GLN A 22 18.01 -3.42 -7.08
N PRO A 23 18.02 -3.94 -8.33
CA PRO A 23 17.07 -3.52 -9.35
C PRO A 23 15.62 -3.68 -8.88
N ARG A 24 14.86 -2.58 -8.93
CA ARG A 24 13.44 -2.56 -8.57
C ARG A 24 12.59 -2.94 -9.76
N GLN A 25 11.54 -3.71 -9.53
CA GLN A 25 10.59 -4.13 -10.56
C GLN A 25 9.20 -3.54 -10.29
N PRO A 26 8.49 -3.04 -11.32
CA PRO A 26 7.10 -2.64 -11.17
C PRO A 26 6.25 -3.81 -10.68
N TRP A 27 5.37 -3.55 -9.71
CA TRP A 27 4.54 -4.59 -9.10
C TRP A 27 3.06 -4.28 -9.13
N GLY A 28 2.68 -3.05 -8.83
CA GLY A 28 1.28 -2.68 -8.77
C GLY A 28 1.06 -1.18 -8.58
N VAL A 29 -0.19 -0.81 -8.41
CA VAL A 29 -0.63 0.56 -8.18
C VAL A 29 -1.76 0.61 -7.17
N PHE A 30 -1.79 1.68 -6.38
CA PHE A 30 -2.93 2.05 -5.55
C PHE A 30 -3.77 3.07 -6.30
N LEU A 31 -5.07 2.79 -6.41
CA LEU A 31 -6.06 3.65 -7.06
C LEU A 31 -7.14 4.01 -6.04
N THR A 32 -7.69 5.22 -6.09
CA THR A 32 -8.97 5.52 -5.41
C THR A 32 -10.12 4.87 -6.16
N ARG A 33 -11.09 4.34 -5.41
CA ARG A 33 -12.37 3.92 -5.95
C ARG A 33 -13.24 5.14 -6.18
N PRO A 34 -13.86 5.29 -7.36
CA PRO A 34 -14.93 6.26 -7.51
C PRO A 34 -16.15 5.82 -6.70
N ASP A 35 -16.88 6.79 -6.15
CA ASP A 35 -18.14 6.54 -5.46
C ASP A 35 -19.15 5.84 -6.38
N LYS A 36 -20.00 4.98 -5.82
CA LYS A 36 -21.04 4.29 -6.59
C LYS A 36 -21.97 5.32 -7.25
N GLY A 37 -22.02 5.30 -8.58
CA GLY A 37 -22.81 6.24 -9.38
C GLY A 37 -22.06 7.49 -9.84
N SER A 38 -20.81 7.67 -9.39
CA SER A 38 -19.92 8.70 -9.91
C SER A 38 -19.32 8.27 -11.26
N ARG A 39 -19.28 9.19 -12.22
CA ARG A 39 -18.56 9.01 -13.51
C ARG A 39 -17.07 9.33 -13.40
N VAL A 40 -16.55 9.53 -12.20
CA VAL A 40 -15.14 9.85 -11.98
C VAL A 40 -14.28 8.61 -12.23
N GLU A 41 -13.18 8.77 -12.95
CA GLU A 41 -12.22 7.69 -13.19
C GLU A 41 -11.38 7.39 -11.94
N PRO A 42 -10.96 6.13 -11.70
CA PRO A 42 -10.04 5.79 -10.62
C PRO A 42 -8.75 6.62 -10.71
N LYS A 43 -8.39 7.32 -9.63
CA LYS A 43 -7.18 8.15 -9.61
C LYS A 43 -6.00 7.37 -9.04
N LEU A 44 -4.84 7.49 -9.69
CA LEU A 44 -3.59 6.92 -9.19
C LEU A 44 -3.12 7.65 -7.93
N GLU A 45 -2.99 6.91 -6.83
CA GLU A 45 -2.56 7.43 -5.53
C GLU A 45 -1.14 7.01 -5.16
N ALA A 46 -0.68 5.87 -5.67
CA ALA A 46 0.71 5.46 -5.52
C ALA A 46 1.09 4.35 -6.50
N ARG A 47 2.38 4.28 -6.81
CA ARG A 47 2.98 3.19 -7.57
C ARG A 47 3.75 2.29 -6.61
N VAL A 48 3.72 0.99 -6.86
CA VAL A 48 4.45 0.00 -6.08
C VAL A 48 5.51 -0.64 -6.95
N THR A 49 6.76 -0.57 -6.49
CA THR A 49 7.86 -1.38 -7.00
C THR A 49 8.36 -2.30 -5.89
N MET A 50 9.13 -3.33 -6.25
CA MET A 50 9.69 -4.29 -5.29
C MET A 50 11.06 -4.78 -5.73
N TYR A 51 11.85 -5.29 -4.78
CA TYR A 51 13.01 -6.12 -5.14
C TYR A 51 12.55 -7.49 -5.68
N ALA A 52 13.40 -8.12 -6.50
CA ALA A 52 13.08 -9.40 -7.15
C ALA A 52 12.85 -10.54 -6.13
N ASP A 53 13.57 -10.51 -5.01
CA ASP A 53 13.42 -11.44 -3.88
C ASP A 53 12.19 -11.13 -3.00
N ARG A 54 11.46 -10.05 -3.31
CA ARG A 54 10.29 -9.54 -2.58
C ARG A 54 10.58 -9.18 -1.12
N SER A 55 11.84 -8.94 -0.77
CA SER A 55 12.23 -8.55 0.59
C SER A 55 11.80 -7.12 0.95
N ARG A 56 11.56 -6.27 -0.05
CA ARG A 56 11.14 -4.87 0.11
C ARG A 56 10.12 -4.45 -0.94
N PHE A 57 9.19 -3.62 -0.50
CA PHE A 57 8.22 -2.91 -1.32
C PHE A 57 8.43 -1.41 -1.18
N PHE A 58 8.36 -0.70 -2.29
CA PHE A 58 8.54 0.74 -2.38
C PHE A 58 7.25 1.34 -2.89
N VAL A 59 6.60 2.15 -2.05
CA VAL A 59 5.33 2.82 -2.35
C VAL A 59 5.63 4.28 -2.64
N THR A 60 5.61 4.66 -3.92
CA THR A 60 5.90 6.02 -4.38
C THR A 60 4.61 6.78 -4.65
N TYR A 61 4.41 7.87 -3.92
CA TYR A 61 3.24 8.75 -4.04
C TYR A 61 3.46 9.85 -5.09
N PRO A 62 2.40 10.42 -5.69
CA PRO A 62 2.50 11.50 -6.68
C PRO A 62 3.22 12.76 -6.19
N ASN A 63 3.25 12.99 -4.87
CA ASN A 63 3.97 14.12 -4.27
C ASN A 63 5.49 13.88 -4.12
N GLY A 64 6.00 12.75 -4.62
CA GLY A 64 7.41 12.38 -4.55
C GLY A 64 7.83 11.71 -3.24
N ARG A 65 6.92 11.58 -2.25
CA ARG A 65 7.18 10.79 -1.05
C ARG A 65 7.29 9.31 -1.42
N GLU A 66 8.23 8.62 -0.80
CA GLU A 66 8.38 7.17 -0.91
C GLU A 66 8.37 6.55 0.48
N GLU A 67 7.60 5.47 0.63
CA GLU A 67 7.64 4.61 1.81
C GLU A 67 8.27 3.26 1.45
N ILE A 68 9.20 2.80 2.29
CA ILE A 68 9.88 1.52 2.14
C ILE A 68 9.32 0.57 3.20
N LEU A 69 8.73 -0.53 2.74
CA LEU A 69 7.99 -1.46 3.57
C LEU A 69 8.59 -2.87 3.47
N SER A 70 8.65 -3.56 4.60
CA SER A 70 8.80 -5.01 4.63
C SER A 70 7.55 -5.71 4.06
N PRO A 71 7.62 -7.03 3.76
CA PRO A 71 6.47 -7.75 3.23
C PRO A 71 5.25 -7.73 4.14
N SER A 72 5.45 -7.85 5.46
CA SER A 72 4.37 -7.83 6.45
C SER A 72 3.71 -6.45 6.53
N GLN A 73 4.50 -5.37 6.54
CA GLN A 73 3.98 -4.00 6.53
C GLN A 73 3.23 -3.67 5.24
N PHE A 74 3.75 -4.10 4.10
CA PHE A 74 3.06 -3.92 2.83
C PHE A 74 1.71 -4.63 2.81
N VAL A 75 1.64 -5.87 3.31
CA VAL A 75 0.37 -6.60 3.43
C VAL A 75 -0.59 -5.88 4.38
N ALA A 76 -0.12 -5.40 5.52
CA ALA A 76 -0.93 -4.64 6.47
C ALA A 76 -1.52 -3.38 5.82
N LEU A 77 -0.71 -2.60 5.09
CA LEU A 77 -1.16 -1.44 4.33
C LEU A 77 -2.24 -1.82 3.31
N VAL A 78 -2.03 -2.86 2.50
CA VAL A 78 -3.03 -3.30 1.50
C VAL A 78 -4.35 -3.69 2.18
N LEU A 79 -4.29 -4.39 3.32
CA LEU A 79 -5.48 -4.78 4.07
C LEU A 79 -6.21 -3.58 4.66
N GLU A 80 -5.49 -2.59 5.20
CA GLU A 80 -6.08 -1.36 5.70
C GLU A 80 -6.76 -0.56 4.58
N LEU A 81 -6.09 -0.40 3.44
CA LEU A 81 -6.65 0.27 2.26
C LEU A 81 -7.91 -0.44 1.76
N LYS A 82 -7.91 -1.77 1.70
CA LYS A 82 -9.10 -2.57 1.37
C LYS A 82 -10.23 -2.36 2.38
N ARG A 83 -9.92 -2.37 3.68
CA ARG A 83 -10.89 -2.16 4.76
C ARG A 83 -11.56 -0.78 4.67
N SER A 84 -10.82 0.24 4.23
CA SER A 84 -11.38 1.58 4.05
C SER A 84 -12.48 1.65 2.98
N GLY A 85 -12.54 0.68 2.05
CA GLY A 85 -13.47 0.69 0.92
C GLY A 85 -13.20 1.78 -0.12
N ARG A 86 -12.23 2.68 0.10
CA ARG A 86 -11.93 3.83 -0.75
C ARG A 86 -10.83 3.58 -1.77
N PHE A 87 -10.10 2.48 -1.63
CA PHE A 87 -8.94 2.20 -2.47
C PHE A 87 -9.01 0.82 -3.12
N LEU A 88 -8.29 0.69 -4.23
CA LEU A 88 -8.01 -0.54 -4.93
C LEU A 88 -6.50 -0.70 -5.01
N PHE A 89 -6.03 -1.92 -4.78
CA PHE A 89 -4.70 -2.32 -5.18
C PHE A 89 -4.82 -3.15 -6.45
N ASP A 90 -4.28 -2.65 -7.54
CA ASP A 90 -4.20 -3.37 -8.81
C ASP A 90 -2.78 -3.88 -9.00
N ARG A 91 -2.65 -5.21 -9.02
CA ARG A 91 -1.38 -5.88 -9.29
C ARG A 91 -1.23 -5.94 -10.80
N LYS A 92 -0.33 -5.12 -11.35
CA LYS A 92 0.05 -5.22 -12.75
C LYS A 92 0.77 -6.55 -12.97
N MET A 93 0.05 -7.56 -13.42
CA MET A 93 0.69 -8.72 -14.05
C MET A 93 1.12 -8.27 -15.44
N ARG A 94 2.43 -8.19 -15.67
CA ARG A 94 2.98 -8.25 -17.02
C ARG A 94 2.73 -9.64 -17.60
#